data_AF-A0A2A3MDJ2-F1
#
_entry.id   AF-A0A2A3MDJ2-F1
#
_cell.length_a   1.000
_cell.length_b   1.000
_cell.length_c   1.000
_cell.angle_alpha   90.00
_cell.angle_beta   90.00
_cell.angle_gamma   90.00
#
_symmetry.space_group_name_H-M   'P 1'
#
loop_
_entity.id
_entity.type
_entity.pdbx_description
1 polymer ?
#
loop_
_entity_poly.entity_id
_entity_poly.type
_entity_poly.pdbx_seq_one_letter_code
_entity_poly.pdbx_strand_id
1 'polypeptide(L)'
;MPRPCVEPSSVSESPLRRLLRSPRRVYLLEAVVCFGPLVVLLGLGVVQLPLVFAAGEPQAFAWLFTGLLVGGFCGLWALTKLLLILTRPQRQGVSPKAVVLMLLIGLGCLLGFFWRWQLTPSAAFMLVFLPLVGSAHFLFLARRYLTGRPPA
;
A
#
# COMPACT_ATOMS: atom_id res chain seq x y z
N MET A 1 -48.46 36.43 -11.06
CA MET A 1 -47.06 36.42 -11.56
C MET A 1 -46.55 34.97 -11.54
N PRO A 2 -46.09 34.40 -12.67
CA PRO A 2 -45.43 33.10 -12.66
C PRO A 2 -43.96 33.24 -12.26
N ARG A 3 -43.46 32.34 -11.41
CA ARG A 3 -42.04 32.26 -11.04
C ARG A 3 -41.24 31.74 -12.25
N PRO A 4 -40.06 32.29 -12.57
CA PRO A 4 -39.22 31.75 -13.63
C PRO A 4 -38.66 30.38 -13.19
N CYS A 5 -38.84 29.37 -14.03
CA CYS A 5 -38.16 28.09 -13.92
C CYS A 5 -36.66 28.32 -14.13
N VAL A 6 -35.87 28.14 -13.08
CA VAL A 6 -34.41 28.12 -13.18
C VAL A 6 -34.02 26.80 -13.84
N GLU A 7 -33.51 26.86 -15.08
CA GLU A 7 -32.86 25.73 -15.73
C GLU A 7 -31.63 25.30 -14.92
N PRO A 8 -31.41 23.99 -14.68
CA PRO A 8 -30.18 23.54 -14.08
C PRO A 8 -29.07 23.65 -15.11
N SER A 9 -28.18 24.61 -14.90
CA SER A 9 -26.92 24.72 -15.63
C SER A 9 -26.16 23.40 -15.53
N SER A 10 -26.01 22.72 -16.66
CA SER A 10 -25.22 21.51 -16.82
C SER A 10 -23.74 21.86 -16.67
N VAL A 11 -23.30 22.00 -15.41
CA VAL A 11 -21.87 22.10 -15.08
C VAL A 11 -21.21 20.83 -15.61
N SER A 12 -20.45 20.98 -16.69
CA SER A 12 -19.59 19.95 -17.25
C SER A 12 -18.57 19.54 -16.19
N GLU A 13 -18.95 18.57 -15.36
CA GLU A 13 -18.05 18.00 -14.37
C GLU A 13 -16.88 17.35 -15.10
N SER A 14 -15.67 17.83 -14.82
CA SER A 14 -14.47 17.23 -15.36
C SER A 14 -14.46 15.73 -15.05
N PRO A 15 -14.05 14.86 -15.99
CA PRO A 15 -14.02 13.41 -15.79
C PRO A 15 -13.22 13.01 -14.54
N LEU A 16 -12.27 13.85 -14.14
CA LEU A 16 -11.50 13.77 -12.90
C LEU A 16 -12.37 13.92 -11.64
N ARG A 17 -13.27 14.91 -11.58
CA ARG A 17 -14.26 15.04 -10.47
C ARG A 17 -15.23 13.88 -10.44
N ARG A 18 -15.63 13.38 -11.62
CA ARG A 18 -16.53 12.22 -11.72
C ARG A 18 -15.84 10.91 -11.31
N LEU A 19 -14.53 10.76 -11.53
CA LEU A 19 -13.71 9.65 -11.04
C LEU A 19 -13.50 9.69 -9.51
N LEU A 20 -13.31 10.88 -8.95
CA LEU A 20 -13.08 11.13 -7.51
C LEU A 20 -14.37 10.97 -6.66
N ARG A 21 -15.54 10.80 -7.28
CA ARG A 21 -16.84 10.74 -6.59
C ARG A 21 -17.04 9.49 -5.73
N SER A 22 -16.23 8.44 -5.90
CA SER A 22 -16.25 7.27 -5.01
C SER A 22 -15.02 7.27 -4.08
N PRO A 23 -15.19 7.32 -2.75
CA PRO A 23 -14.06 7.31 -1.80
C PRO A 23 -13.15 6.09 -2.00
N ARG A 24 -13.73 4.97 -2.47
CA ARG A 24 -13.02 3.74 -2.83
C ARG A 24 -11.95 3.92 -3.91
N ARG A 25 -12.19 4.74 -4.95
CA ARG A 25 -11.22 4.96 -6.03
C ARG A 25 -10.06 5.83 -5.56
N VAL A 26 -10.31 6.77 -4.65
CA VAL A 26 -9.27 7.61 -4.05
C VAL A 26 -8.29 6.74 -3.26
N TYR A 27 -8.79 5.84 -2.40
CA TYR A 27 -7.93 4.92 -1.64
C TYR A 27 -7.12 3.97 -2.52
N LEU A 28 -7.70 3.50 -3.63
CA LEU A 28 -6.96 2.67 -4.58
C LEU A 28 -5.87 3.46 -5.31
N LEU A 29 -6.17 4.68 -5.75
CA LEU A 29 -5.18 5.54 -6.42
C LEU A 29 -4.03 5.87 -5.47
N GLU A 30 -4.35 6.23 -4.23
CA GLU A 30 -3.37 6.49 -3.18
C GLU A 30 -2.50 5.26 -2.92
N ALA A 31 -3.10 4.06 -2.84
CA ALA A 31 -2.34 2.83 -2.68
C ALA A 31 -1.40 2.56 -3.85
N VAL A 32 -1.84 2.80 -5.09
CA VAL A 32 -1.01 2.63 -6.29
C VAL A 32 0.14 3.63 -6.30
N VAL A 33 -0.11 4.89 -5.93
CA VAL A 33 0.93 5.92 -5.87
C VAL A 33 1.95 5.65 -4.75
N CYS A 34 1.48 5.28 -3.56
CA CYS A 34 2.35 5.02 -2.41
C CYS A 34 3.11 3.69 -2.49
N PHE A 35 2.49 2.62 -2.99
CA PHE A 35 3.05 1.27 -2.92
C PHE A 35 3.34 0.64 -4.29
N GLY A 36 2.88 1.24 -5.39
CA GLY A 36 3.14 0.75 -6.74
C GLY A 36 4.63 0.52 -7.03
N PRO A 37 5.52 1.50 -6.74
CA PRO A 37 6.97 1.31 -6.90
C PRO A 37 7.52 0.12 -6.09
N LEU A 38 6.99 -0.12 -4.88
CA LEU A 38 7.37 -1.27 -4.06
C LEU A 38 6.91 -2.60 -4.65
N VAL A 39 5.71 -2.65 -5.22
CA VAL A 39 5.20 -3.87 -5.90
C VAL A 39 6.07 -4.21 -7.10
N VAL A 40 6.46 -3.20 -7.89
CA VAL A 40 7.39 -3.38 -9.01
C VAL A 40 8.75 -3.87 -8.52
N LEU A 41 9.30 -3.24 -7.48
CA LEU A 41 10.58 -3.65 -6.89
C LEU A 41 10.54 -5.09 -6.35
N LEU A 42 9.46 -5.46 -5.67
CA LEU A 42 9.26 -6.82 -5.15
C LEU A 42 9.17 -7.84 -6.29
N GLY A 43 8.44 -7.51 -7.37
CA GLY A 43 8.37 -8.33 -8.57
C GLY A 43 9.73 -8.51 -9.26
N LEU A 44 10.50 -7.43 -9.42
CA LEU A 44 11.86 -7.50 -9.94
C LEU A 44 12.77 -8.36 -9.05
N GLY A 45 12.61 -8.26 -7.73
CA GLY A 45 13.36 -9.07 -6.78
C GLY A 45 13.08 -10.57 -6.93
N VAL A 46 11.83 -10.97 -7.18
CA VAL A 46 11.47 -12.37 -7.46
C VAL A 46 12.11 -12.86 -8.77
N VAL A 47 12.09 -12.03 -9.81
CA VAL A 47 12.73 -12.36 -11.10
C VAL A 47 14.25 -12.50 -10.95
N GLN A 48 14.87 -11.72 -10.06
CA GLN A 48 16.31 -11.81 -9.80
C GLN A 48 16.70 -12.96 -8.85
N LEU A 49 15.75 -13.54 -8.11
CA LEU A 49 16.05 -14.58 -7.13
C LEU A 49 16.83 -15.78 -7.72
N PRO A 50 16.46 -16.35 -8.89
CA PRO A 50 17.22 -17.44 -9.50
C PRO A 50 18.64 -17.05 -9.87
N LEU A 51 18.86 -15.80 -10.31
CA LEU A 51 20.18 -15.28 -10.65
C LEU A 51 21.07 -15.17 -9.41
N VAL A 52 20.52 -14.76 -8.26
CA VAL A 52 21.27 -14.69 -7.00
C VAL A 52 21.78 -16.07 -6.58
N PHE A 53 20.96 -17.12 -6.74
CA PHE A 53 21.40 -18.48 -6.44
C PHE A 53 22.34 -19.06 -7.50
N ALA A 54 22.14 -18.72 -8.78
CA ALA A 54 22.95 -19.22 -9.89
C ALA A 54 24.34 -18.54 -9.98
N ALA A 55 24.46 -17.28 -9.57
CA ALA A 55 25.70 -16.52 -9.62
C ALA A 55 26.75 -16.94 -8.57
N GLY A 56 26.41 -17.86 -7.67
CA GLY A 56 27.31 -18.30 -6.60
C GLY A 56 27.54 -17.25 -5.52
N GLU A 57 26.60 -16.31 -5.35
CA GLU A 57 26.63 -15.34 -4.25
C GLU A 57 26.72 -16.04 -2.88
N PRO A 58 27.30 -15.39 -1.86
CA PRO A 58 27.38 -15.95 -0.53
C PRO A 58 26.01 -16.44 -0.05
N GLN A 59 25.93 -17.68 0.45
CA GLN A 59 24.66 -18.30 0.83
C GLN A 59 23.88 -17.45 1.86
N ALA A 60 24.60 -16.76 2.76
CA ALA A 60 24.01 -15.81 3.69
C ALA A 60 23.29 -14.64 2.98
N PHE A 61 23.87 -14.10 1.90
CA PHE A 61 23.25 -13.05 1.11
C PHE A 61 21.98 -13.54 0.41
N ALA A 62 22.03 -14.72 -0.22
CA ALA A 62 20.87 -15.30 -0.90
C ALA A 62 19.69 -15.54 0.07
N TRP A 63 19.96 -16.04 1.28
CA TRP A 63 18.94 -16.21 2.32
C TRP A 63 18.42 -14.89 2.88
N LEU A 64 19.29 -13.89 3.11
CA LEU A 64 18.87 -12.55 3.51
C LEU A 64 17.96 -11.92 2.45
N PHE A 65 18.33 -12.01 1.17
CA PHE A 65 17.54 -11.53 0.04
C PHE A 65 16.18 -12.25 -0.03
N THR A 66 16.17 -13.58 0.14
CA THR A 66 14.93 -14.37 0.22
C THR A 66 14.05 -13.90 1.38
N GLY A 67 14.63 -13.70 2.56
CA GLY A 67 13.92 -13.20 3.74
C GLY A 67 13.31 -11.81 3.52
N LEU A 68 14.04 -10.91 2.85
CA LEU A 68 13.55 -9.59 2.45
C LEU A 68 12.35 -9.70 1.49
N LEU A 69 12.38 -10.61 0.52
CA LEU A 69 11.24 -10.85 -0.38
C LEU A 69 10.03 -11.39 0.38
N VAL A 70 10.22 -12.40 1.22
CA VAL A 70 9.14 -12.99 2.03
C VAL A 70 8.52 -11.92 2.94
N GLY A 71 9.32 -11.12 3.62
CA GLY A 71 8.83 -10.01 4.44
C GLY A 71 8.12 -8.94 3.61
N GLY A 72 8.61 -8.63 2.42
CA GLY A 72 7.95 -7.73 1.45
C GLY A 72 6.56 -8.23 1.05
N PHE A 73 6.43 -9.54 0.75
CA PHE A 73 5.13 -10.16 0.46
C PHE A 73 4.19 -10.14 1.67
N CYS A 74 4.70 -10.37 2.89
CA CYS A 74 3.91 -10.24 4.11
C CYS A 74 3.36 -8.81 4.28
N GLY A 75 4.18 -7.79 4.04
CA GLY A 75 3.76 -6.40 4.03
C GLY A 75 2.69 -6.10 2.98
N LEU A 76 2.89 -6.60 1.75
CA LEU A 76 1.92 -6.43 0.66
C LEU A 76 0.59 -7.13 0.94
N TRP A 77 0.62 -8.31 1.56
CA TRP A 77 -0.58 -9.01 2.01
C TRP A 77 -1.34 -8.19 3.06
N ALA A 78 -0.64 -7.66 4.07
CA ALA A 78 -1.23 -6.81 5.09
C ALA A 78 -1.87 -5.55 4.50
N LEU A 79 -1.17 -4.89 3.58
CA LEU A 79 -1.69 -3.73 2.85
C LEU A 79 -2.95 -4.08 2.06
N THR A 80 -2.95 -5.20 1.35
CA THR A 80 -4.11 -5.66 0.57
C THR A 80 -5.31 -5.91 1.49
N LYS A 81 -5.10 -6.53 2.66
CA LYS A 81 -6.17 -6.72 3.66
C LYS A 81 -6.68 -5.39 4.18
N LEU A 82 -5.80 -4.45 4.48
CA LEU A 82 -6.14 -3.11 4.94
C LEU A 82 -6.99 -2.35 3.91
N LEU A 83 -6.59 -2.38 2.64
CA LEU A 83 -7.36 -1.80 1.53
C LEU A 83 -8.72 -2.49 1.36
N LEU A 84 -8.76 -3.81 1.49
CA LEU A 84 -10.02 -4.54 1.45
C LEU A 84 -10.94 -4.18 2.64
N ILE A 85 -10.40 -3.91 3.84
CA ILE A 85 -11.19 -3.47 5.00
C ILE A 85 -11.80 -2.10 4.72
N LEU A 86 -11.00 -1.17 4.19
CA LEU A 86 -11.42 0.19 3.87
C LEU A 86 -12.43 0.25 2.72
N THR A 87 -12.31 -0.67 1.75
CA THR A 87 -13.17 -0.66 0.55
C THR A 87 -14.39 -1.59 0.65
N ARG A 88 -14.32 -2.65 1.46
CA ARG A 88 -15.39 -3.65 1.69
C ARG A 88 -15.31 -4.24 3.11
N PRO A 89 -15.81 -3.53 4.14
CA PRO A 89 -15.67 -3.95 5.54
C PRO A 89 -16.49 -5.20 5.91
N GLN A 90 -17.53 -5.56 5.16
CA GLN A 90 -18.51 -6.59 5.56
C GLN A 90 -18.03 -8.06 5.54
N ARG A 91 -16.80 -8.37 5.10
CA ARG A 91 -16.39 -9.77 4.82
C ARG A 91 -15.05 -10.21 5.40
N GLN A 92 -14.49 -9.54 6.40
CA GLN A 92 -13.16 -9.90 6.91
C GLN A 92 -13.20 -10.54 8.29
N GLY A 93 -12.83 -11.83 8.35
CA GLY A 93 -12.53 -12.56 9.59
C GLY A 93 -11.06 -12.51 9.99
N VAL A 94 -10.29 -11.52 9.50
CA VAL A 94 -8.84 -11.43 9.76
C VAL A 94 -8.58 -10.56 10.98
N SER A 95 -7.84 -11.09 11.97
CA SER A 95 -7.48 -10.35 13.18
C SER A 95 -6.75 -9.03 12.86
N PRO A 96 -7.21 -7.88 13.37
CA PRO A 96 -6.55 -6.58 13.17
C PRO A 96 -5.07 -6.60 13.58
N LYS A 97 -4.75 -7.33 14.65
CA LYS A 97 -3.37 -7.46 15.16
C LYS A 97 -2.46 -8.17 14.17
N ALA A 98 -2.98 -9.18 13.46
CA ALA A 98 -2.21 -9.90 12.44
C ALA A 98 -1.88 -9.01 11.24
N VAL A 99 -2.83 -8.16 10.82
CA VAL A 99 -2.60 -7.17 9.74
C VAL A 99 -1.50 -6.19 10.15
N VAL A 100 -1.58 -5.63 11.36
CA VAL A 100 -0.56 -4.69 11.85
C VAL A 100 0.81 -5.36 11.97
N LEU A 101 0.88 -6.58 12.53
CA LEU A 101 2.15 -7.30 12.68
C LEU A 101 2.80 -7.57 11.32
N MET A 102 2.04 -8.07 10.35
CA MET A 102 2.54 -8.35 9.00
C MET A 102 2.96 -7.07 8.27
N LEU A 103 2.26 -5.95 8.49
CA LEU A 103 2.65 -4.64 7.96
C LEU A 103 3.98 -4.17 8.57
N LEU A 104 4.17 -4.32 9.88
CA LEU A 104 5.41 -3.97 10.57
C LEU A 104 6.59 -4.82 10.10
N ILE A 105 6.37 -6.12 9.87
CA ILE A 105 7.39 -7.01 9.26
C ILE A 105 7.79 -6.48 7.88
N GLY A 106 6.81 -6.15 7.04
CA GLY A 106 7.07 -5.55 5.72
C GLY A 106 7.86 -4.24 5.79
N LEU A 107 7.49 -3.34 6.71
CA LEU A 107 8.21 -2.09 6.94
C LEU A 107 9.64 -2.34 7.43
N GLY A 108 9.84 -3.30 8.34
CA GLY A 108 11.17 -3.67 8.84
C GLY A 108 12.06 -4.21 7.73
N CYS A 109 11.54 -5.07 6.86
CA CYS A 109 12.26 -5.56 5.68
C CYS A 109 12.58 -4.44 4.70
N LEU A 110 11.63 -3.53 4.46
CA LEU A 110 11.86 -2.36 3.60
C LEU A 110 12.98 -1.47 4.15
N LEU A 111 13.00 -1.23 5.47
CA LEU A 111 14.02 -0.42 6.12
C LEU A 111 15.38 -1.14 6.12
N GLY A 112 15.39 -2.46 6.30
CA GLY A 112 16.60 -3.28 6.15
C GLY A 112 17.17 -3.25 4.74
N PHE A 113 16.31 -3.30 3.72
CA PHE A 113 16.70 -3.10 2.33
C PHE A 113 17.30 -1.70 2.11
N PHE A 114 16.64 -0.65 2.61
CA PHE A 114 17.16 0.72 2.52
C PHE A 114 18.50 0.91 3.25
N TRP A 115 18.69 0.30 4.41
CA TRP A 115 19.95 0.40 5.14
C TRP A 115 21.10 -0.30 4.42
N ARG A 116 20.82 -1.45 3.79
CA ARG A 116 21.83 -2.25 3.11
C ARG A 116 22.20 -1.69 1.74
N TRP A 117 21.23 -1.13 1.02
CA TRP A 117 21.43 -0.54 -0.30
C TRP A 117 21.39 0.98 -0.21
N GLN A 118 22.51 1.64 -0.53
CA GLN A 118 22.63 3.10 -0.56
C GLN A 118 21.80 3.69 -1.71
N LEU A 119 20.49 3.81 -1.49
CA LEU A 119 19.56 4.37 -2.44
C LEU A 119 19.84 5.86 -2.64
N THR A 120 19.63 6.34 -3.87
CA THR A 120 19.63 7.78 -4.14
C THR A 120 18.54 8.48 -3.33
N PRO A 121 18.67 9.78 -3.03
CA PRO A 121 17.64 10.52 -2.28
C PRO A 121 16.24 10.40 -2.89
N SER A 122 16.14 10.41 -4.22
CA SER A 122 14.89 10.23 -4.97
C SER A 122 14.28 8.84 -4.77
N ALA A 123 15.11 7.80 -4.82
CA ALA A 123 14.68 6.43 -4.58
C ALA A 123 14.28 6.21 -3.12
N ALA A 124 15.00 6.82 -2.17
CA ALA A 124 14.63 6.81 -0.76
C ALA A 124 13.25 7.45 -0.54
N PHE A 125 12.97 8.57 -1.19
CA PHE A 125 11.67 9.23 -1.10
C PHE A 125 10.54 8.34 -1.64
N MET A 126 10.71 7.78 -2.84
CA MET A 126 9.70 6.93 -3.48
C MET A 126 9.51 5.58 -2.81
N LEU A 127 10.59 4.94 -2.35
CA LEU A 127 10.57 3.57 -1.84
C LEU A 127 10.44 3.49 -0.32
N VAL A 128 10.69 4.56 0.42
CA VAL A 128 10.66 4.53 1.89
C VAL A 128 9.66 5.54 2.43
N PHE A 129 9.81 6.83 2.11
CA PHE A 129 8.97 7.88 2.69
C PHE A 129 7.51 7.79 2.23
N LEU A 130 7.25 7.68 0.92
CA LEU A 130 5.88 7.56 0.40
C LEU A 130 5.13 6.36 1.00
N PRO A 131 5.71 5.15 1.03
CA PRO A 131 5.08 3.98 1.65
C PRO A 131 4.88 4.12 3.15
N LEU A 132 5.80 4.79 3.88
CA LEU A 132 5.66 5.06 5.31
C LEU A 132 4.46 5.97 5.59
N VAL A 133 4.37 7.09 4.88
CA VAL A 133 3.26 8.04 5.02
C VAL A 133 1.95 7.39 4.60
N GLY A 134 1.95 6.66 3.48
CA GLY A 134 0.79 5.91 3.01
C GLY A 134 0.33 4.86 4.03
N SER A 135 1.25 4.09 4.60
CA SER A 135 0.94 3.08 5.63
C SER A 135 0.34 3.72 6.88
N ALA A 136 0.93 4.82 7.36
CA ALA A 136 0.41 5.58 8.50
C ALA A 136 -0.99 6.12 8.23
N HIS A 137 -1.22 6.68 7.04
CA HIS A 137 -2.53 7.19 6.64
C HIS A 137 -3.59 6.07 6.54
N PHE A 138 -3.28 4.94 5.91
CA PHE A 138 -4.20 3.80 5.85
C PHE A 138 -4.49 3.19 7.22
N LEU A 139 -3.50 3.11 8.12
CA LEU A 139 -3.72 2.71 9.51
C LEU A 139 -4.62 3.69 10.26
N PHE A 140 -4.43 4.99 10.05
CA PHE A 140 -5.27 6.03 10.65
C PHE A 140 -6.73 5.96 10.17
N LEU A 141 -6.94 5.66 8.88
CA LEU A 141 -8.26 5.43 8.32
C LEU A 141 -8.90 4.14 8.87
N ALA A 142 -8.10 3.09 9.04
CA ALA A 142 -8.56 1.81 9.58
C ALA A 142 -8.68 1.80 11.12
N ARG A 143 -8.38 2.89 11.82
CA ARG A 143 -8.31 2.91 13.30
C ARG A 143 -9.57 2.39 13.99
N ARG A 144 -10.75 2.65 13.44
CA ARG A 144 -12.02 2.18 14.02
C ARG A 144 -12.14 0.65 13.96
N TYR A 145 -11.65 0.04 12.89
CA TYR A 145 -11.54 -1.41 12.77
C TYR A 145 -10.49 -1.98 13.73
N LEU A 146 -9.33 -1.33 13.84
CA LEU A 146 -8.25 -1.76 14.72
C LEU A 146 -8.62 -1.70 16.21
N THR A 147 -9.45 -0.72 16.60
CA THR A 147 -9.92 -0.52 17.97
C THR A 147 -11.18 -1.31 18.32
N GLY A 148 -11.74 -2.07 17.37
CA GLY A 148 -12.91 -2.92 17.60
C GLY A 148 -14.19 -2.15 17.96
N ARG A 149 -14.26 -0.85 17.69
CA ARG A 149 -15.49 -0.08 17.92
C ARG A 149 -16.48 -0.36 16.77
N PRO A 150 -17.68 -0.89 17.06
CA PRO A 150 -18.70 -1.03 16.03
C PRO A 150 -19.08 0.34 15.45
N PRO A 151 -19.47 0.42 14.16
CA PRO A 151 -20.00 1.65 13.61
C PRO A 151 -21.25 2.06 14.40
N ALA A 152 -21.24 3.31 14.89
CA ALA A 152 -22.40 3.96 15.46
C ALA A 152 -23.44 4.24 14.36
#